data_AF-A0A7I8W8Z0-F1
#
_entry.id   AF-A0A7I8W8Z0-F1
#
_cell.length_a   1.000
_cell.length_b   1.000
_cell.length_c   1.000
_cell.angle_alpha   90.00
_cell.angle_beta   90.00
_cell.angle_gamma   90.00
#
_symmetry.space_group_name_H-M   'P 1'
#
loop_
_entity.id
_entity.type
_entity.pdbx_description
1 polymer ?
#
loop_
_entity_poly.entity_id
_entity_poly.type
_entity_poly.pdbx_seq_one_letter_code
_entity_poly.pdbx_strand_id
1 'polypeptide(L)'
;MEKHLSERYDRGFYLRSTKACWQITVPDGDVIEVKVLDSRLQGDSNCETDYGSIHDGLTSSSTELKKWCGTEENFVVKTSGRFAVIFFTSNFDFLVYRGFHFECNIVTQSKSASSDSTISTRLLVIIGIGVVAGLIFLLVCWYCCCRAKPVQPIQVVAQPPPQNRVVNIVN
;
A
#
# COMPACT_ATOMS: atom_id res chain seq x y z
N MET A 1 -1.65 -20.84 7.19
CA MET A 1 -1.03 -20.97 8.51
C MET A 1 -0.06 -22.12 8.40
N GLU A 2 1.23 -21.83 8.43
CA GLU A 2 2.26 -22.86 8.35
C GLU A 2 2.67 -23.23 9.78
N LYS A 3 2.61 -24.53 10.08
CA LYS A 3 2.97 -25.08 11.39
C LYS A 3 4.38 -25.63 11.30
N HIS A 4 5.24 -25.20 12.21
CA HIS A 4 6.61 -25.67 12.32
C HIS A 4 6.80 -26.37 13.67
N LEU A 5 7.53 -27.46 13.65
CA LEU A 5 7.73 -28.39 14.76
C LEU A 5 9.22 -28.58 14.98
N SER A 6 9.65 -28.74 16.24
CA SER A 6 10.97 -29.28 16.52
C SER A 6 11.12 -30.67 15.89
N GLU A 7 12.31 -31.00 15.40
CA GLU A 7 12.55 -32.30 14.80
C GLU A 7 12.20 -33.44 15.78
N ARG A 8 11.40 -34.42 15.32
CA ARG A 8 10.82 -35.52 16.10
C ARG A 8 9.76 -35.16 17.16
N TYR A 9 9.13 -33.99 17.07
CA TYR A 9 8.01 -33.63 17.96
C TYR A 9 6.94 -34.73 18.06
N ASP A 10 6.59 -35.40 16.96
CA ASP A 10 5.60 -36.51 16.95
C ASP A 10 6.03 -37.75 17.75
N ARG A 11 7.34 -37.92 18.01
CA ARG A 11 7.86 -38.99 18.88
C ARG A 11 7.89 -38.61 20.35
N GLY A 12 7.44 -37.39 20.68
CA GLY A 12 7.35 -36.89 22.04
C GLY A 12 8.66 -36.36 22.61
N PHE A 13 9.68 -36.10 21.78
CA PHE A 13 10.92 -35.44 22.21
C PHE A 13 11.66 -34.72 21.08
N TYR A 14 12.41 -33.66 21.41
CA TYR A 14 13.33 -33.00 20.48
C TYR A 14 14.71 -33.66 20.41
N LEU A 15 15.46 -33.37 19.34
CA LEU A 15 16.84 -33.84 19.16
C LEU A 15 17.85 -33.00 19.95
N ARG A 16 18.85 -33.69 20.52
CA ARG A 16 20.02 -33.11 21.18
C ARG A 16 21.04 -32.58 20.18
N SER A 17 21.95 -31.71 20.63
CA SER A 17 23.04 -31.15 19.83
C SER A 17 22.56 -30.59 18.48
N THR A 18 21.37 -30.00 18.49
CA THR A 18 20.69 -29.57 17.27
C THR A 18 20.72 -28.06 17.20
N LYS A 19 20.96 -27.55 15.99
CA LYS A 19 20.77 -26.15 15.63
C LYS A 19 19.82 -26.09 14.45
N ALA A 20 18.65 -25.51 14.67
CA ALA A 20 17.67 -25.30 13.61
C ALA A 20 17.44 -23.80 13.42
N CYS A 21 17.10 -23.42 12.19
CA CYS A 21 16.85 -22.05 11.78
C CYS A 21 15.66 -22.05 10.82
N TRP A 22 14.65 -21.23 11.11
CA TRP A 22 13.52 -20.96 10.23
C TRP A 22 13.50 -19.49 9.88
N GLN A 23 13.75 -19.19 8.61
CA GLN A 23 13.64 -17.82 8.07
C GLN A 23 12.27 -17.65 7.43
N ILE A 24 11.52 -16.65 7.90
CA ILE A 24 10.18 -16.35 7.41
C ILE A 24 10.20 -14.96 6.77
N THR A 25 9.62 -14.89 5.58
CA THR A 25 9.44 -13.64 4.84
C THR A 25 8.00 -13.54 4.39
N VAL A 26 7.40 -12.37 4.62
CA VAL A 26 6.05 -12.03 4.14
C VAL A 26 6.11 -10.91 3.10
N PRO A 27 5.00 -10.58 2.42
CA PRO A 27 4.97 -9.46 1.48
C PRO A 27 5.34 -8.11 2.12
N ASP A 28 5.73 -7.14 1.29
CA ASP A 28 6.03 -5.79 1.75
C ASP A 28 4.79 -5.12 2.35
N GLY A 29 4.97 -4.50 3.52
CA GLY A 29 3.90 -3.83 4.27
C GLY A 29 3.15 -4.71 5.26
N ASP A 30 3.38 -6.02 5.25
CA ASP A 30 2.86 -6.94 6.26
C ASP A 30 3.89 -7.21 7.36
N VAL A 31 3.43 -7.71 8.51
CA VAL A 31 4.29 -8.20 9.60
C VAL A 31 3.98 -9.65 9.93
N ILE A 32 4.89 -10.29 10.65
CA ILE A 32 4.80 -11.68 11.05
C ILE A 32 4.37 -11.75 12.50
N GLU A 33 3.33 -12.52 12.77
CA GLU A 33 2.95 -12.94 14.11
C GLU A 33 3.38 -14.40 14.31
N VAL A 34 4.29 -14.63 15.26
CA VAL A 34 4.75 -15.96 15.66
C VAL A 34 4.02 -16.35 16.93
N LYS A 35 3.30 -17.47 16.87
CA LYS A 35 2.58 -18.05 18.01
C LYS A 35 3.21 -19.37 18.40
N VAL A 36 3.78 -19.45 19.60
CA VAL A 36 4.25 -20.71 20.17
C VAL A 36 3.12 -21.28 21.01
N LEU A 37 2.65 -22.47 20.62
CA LEU A 37 1.45 -23.08 21.19
C LEU A 37 1.76 -23.93 22.42
N ASP A 38 2.77 -24.80 22.31
CA ASP A 38 3.29 -25.66 23.38
C ASP A 38 4.80 -25.75 23.21
N SER A 39 5.53 -25.44 24.27
CA SER A 39 6.98 -25.59 24.35
C SER A 39 7.35 -26.25 25.66
N ARG A 40 8.08 -27.36 25.58
CA ARG A 40 8.71 -28.06 26.69
C ARG A 40 10.16 -28.32 26.33
N LEU A 41 11.03 -27.47 26.83
CA LEU A 41 12.49 -27.54 26.70
C LEU A 41 13.13 -27.71 28.08
N GLN A 42 14.40 -28.12 28.11
CA GLN A 42 15.19 -28.02 29.34
C GLN A 42 15.30 -26.55 29.75
N GLY A 43 14.85 -26.24 30.97
CA GLY A 43 14.89 -24.88 31.51
C GLY A 43 16.10 -24.66 32.39
N ASP A 44 16.69 -23.47 32.30
CA ASP A 44 17.67 -22.94 33.25
C ASP A 44 17.35 -21.45 33.52
N SER A 45 18.12 -20.79 34.39
CA SER A 45 17.83 -19.41 34.82
C SER A 45 17.89 -18.37 33.70
N ASN A 46 18.68 -18.61 32.64
CA ASN A 46 18.95 -17.63 31.57
C ASN A 46 18.57 -18.16 30.17
N CYS A 47 17.90 -19.31 30.12
CA CYS A 47 17.67 -20.10 28.92
C CYS A 47 18.94 -20.28 28.06
N GLU A 48 20.07 -20.65 28.64
CA GLU A 48 21.35 -20.77 27.91
C GLU A 48 21.61 -22.19 27.37
N THR A 49 20.98 -23.20 27.96
CA THR A 49 21.19 -24.61 27.63
C THR A 49 20.42 -25.01 26.37
N ASP A 50 19.09 -25.14 26.50
CA ASP A 50 18.19 -25.48 25.41
C ASP A 50 17.16 -24.36 25.29
N TYR A 51 17.12 -23.71 24.13
CA TYR A 51 16.25 -22.54 23.96
C TYR A 51 15.83 -22.35 22.51
N GLY A 52 14.65 -21.76 22.37
CA GLY A 52 14.26 -21.09 21.15
C GLY A 52 14.48 -19.58 21.27
N SER A 53 14.74 -18.92 20.15
CA SER A 53 14.74 -17.45 20.08
C SER A 53 14.06 -16.95 18.81
N ILE A 54 13.30 -15.85 18.93
CA ILE A 54 12.62 -15.16 17.83
C ILE A 54 13.31 -13.82 17.64
N HIS A 55 13.74 -13.52 16.41
CA HIS A 55 14.42 -12.27 16.07
C HIS A 55 13.67 -11.49 14.99
N ASP A 56 13.71 -10.17 15.11
CA ASP A 56 13.07 -9.19 14.22
C ASP A 56 13.96 -8.87 13.00
N GLY A 57 14.06 -9.82 12.06
CA GLY A 57 14.89 -9.68 10.86
C GLY A 57 15.26 -11.02 10.22
N LEU A 58 16.32 -11.03 9.42
CA LEU A 58 16.75 -12.21 8.64
C LEU A 58 17.92 -12.98 9.27
N THR A 59 18.60 -12.41 10.27
CA THR A 59 19.87 -12.94 10.78
C THR A 59 19.88 -13.01 12.30
N SER A 60 20.82 -13.77 12.87
CA SER A 60 21.05 -13.84 14.31
C SER A 60 21.48 -12.51 14.95
N SER A 61 21.96 -11.56 14.14
CA SER A 61 22.31 -10.20 14.60
C SER A 61 21.10 -9.27 14.67
N SER A 62 19.93 -9.70 14.17
CA SER A 62 18.68 -8.96 14.30
C SER A 62 18.21 -8.95 15.76
N THR A 63 17.45 -7.92 16.13
CA THR A 63 16.96 -7.74 17.52
C THR A 63 16.22 -8.98 17.99
N GLU A 64 16.68 -9.57 19.09
CA GLU A 64 15.97 -10.66 19.75
C GLU A 64 14.70 -10.10 20.39
N LEU A 65 13.55 -10.59 19.94
CA LEU A 65 12.24 -10.21 20.48
C LEU A 65 11.89 -11.04 21.70
N LYS A 66 12.24 -12.33 21.68
CA LYS A 66 12.02 -13.25 22.78
C LYS A 66 12.94 -14.45 22.69
N LYS A 67 13.52 -14.83 23.83
CA LYS A 67 14.16 -16.10 24.09
C LYS A 67 13.30 -16.91 25.07
N TRP A 68 13.19 -18.21 24.86
CA TRP A 68 12.35 -19.06 25.72
C TRP A 68 12.96 -20.45 25.93
N CYS A 69 12.67 -21.03 27.08
CA CYS A 69 13.02 -22.38 27.49
C CYS A 69 12.03 -22.88 28.56
N GLY A 70 12.20 -24.09 29.08
CA GLY A 70 11.29 -24.64 30.07
C GLY A 70 9.89 -24.93 29.50
N THR A 71 8.86 -24.78 30.33
CA THR A 71 7.46 -24.96 29.92
C THR A 71 6.83 -23.60 29.64
N GLU A 72 6.48 -23.35 28.38
CA GLU A 72 5.76 -22.15 27.94
C GLU A 72 4.64 -22.53 26.98
N GLU A 73 3.48 -21.87 27.12
CA GLU A 73 2.29 -22.16 26.33
C GLU A 73 1.62 -20.86 25.86
N ASN A 74 1.07 -20.88 24.66
CA ASN A 74 0.21 -19.84 24.09
C ASN A 74 0.77 -18.40 24.10
N PHE A 75 2.07 -18.22 23.90
CA PHE A 75 2.63 -16.87 23.75
C PHE A 75 2.71 -16.44 22.28
N VAL A 76 2.63 -15.13 22.08
CA VAL A 76 2.62 -14.50 20.76
C VAL A 76 3.67 -13.40 20.72
N VAL A 77 4.43 -13.35 19.62
CA VAL A 77 5.42 -12.32 19.33
C VAL A 77 5.15 -11.76 17.92
N LYS A 78 5.21 -10.44 17.78
CA LYS A 78 5.06 -9.75 16.48
C LYS A 78 6.35 -9.08 16.08
N THR A 79 6.71 -9.21 14.82
CA THR A 79 7.83 -8.47 14.22
C THR A 79 7.43 -7.02 13.91
N SER A 80 8.43 -6.15 13.78
CA SER A 80 8.21 -4.78 13.31
C SER A 80 8.11 -4.70 11.79
N GLY A 81 8.66 -5.69 11.09
CA GLY A 81 8.68 -5.74 9.63
C GLY A 81 8.34 -7.11 9.06
N ARG A 82 8.66 -7.26 7.77
CA ARG A 82 8.30 -8.43 6.95
C ARG A 82 9.19 -9.66 7.15
N PHE A 83 10.15 -9.61 8.05
CA PHE A 83 11.17 -10.64 8.24
C PHE A 83 11.18 -11.13 9.68
N ALA A 84 11.25 -12.44 9.86
CA ALA A 84 11.50 -13.08 11.13
C ALA A 84 12.51 -14.21 10.95
N VAL A 85 13.33 -14.44 11.96
CA VAL A 85 14.12 -15.67 12.06
C VAL A 85 13.94 -16.30 13.43
N ILE A 86 13.63 -17.59 13.44
CA ILE A 86 13.51 -18.39 14.65
C ILE A 86 14.70 -19.33 14.71
N PHE A 87 15.43 -19.31 15.82
CA PHE A 87 16.47 -20.28 16.11
C PHE A 87 16.02 -21.26 17.18
N PHE A 88 16.51 -22.49 17.07
CA PHE A 88 16.47 -23.46 18.16
C PHE A 88 17.86 -24.04 18.34
N THR A 89 18.33 -24.05 19.59
CA THR A 89 19.61 -24.66 19.98
C THR A 89 19.36 -25.64 21.13
N SER A 90 19.93 -26.84 21.00
CA SER A 90 20.01 -27.81 22.10
C SER A 90 21.44 -28.28 22.33
N ASN A 91 21.74 -28.65 23.58
CA ASN A 91 23.06 -29.12 24.00
C ASN A 91 23.17 -30.65 23.96
N PHE A 92 24.21 -31.22 24.56
CA PHE A 92 24.46 -32.68 24.56
C PHE A 92 23.82 -33.43 25.74
N ASP A 93 23.09 -32.75 26.63
CA ASP A 93 22.53 -33.33 27.85
C ASP A 93 21.51 -34.43 27.53
N PHE A 94 21.48 -35.47 28.36
CA PHE A 94 20.56 -36.59 28.16
C PHE A 94 19.09 -36.22 28.44
N LEU A 95 18.86 -35.13 29.17
CA LEU A 95 17.53 -34.67 29.53
C LEU A 95 16.89 -33.97 28.33
N VAL A 96 15.88 -34.60 27.75
CA VAL A 96 15.10 -34.02 26.66
C VAL A 96 13.62 -34.05 27.03
N TYR A 97 12.89 -33.09 26.49
CA TYR A 97 11.46 -32.93 26.68
C TYR A 97 10.77 -32.97 25.33
N ARG A 98 9.45 -32.74 25.32
CA ARG A 98 8.60 -32.84 24.11
C ARG A 98 9.09 -32.00 22.93
N GLY A 99 9.71 -30.85 23.22
CA GLY A 99 10.09 -29.88 22.21
C GLY A 99 9.03 -28.81 22.08
N PHE A 100 8.92 -28.21 20.91
CA PHE A 100 8.01 -27.09 20.70
C PHE A 100 7.36 -27.16 19.33
N HIS A 101 6.26 -26.45 19.20
CA HIS A 101 5.70 -26.12 17.90
C HIS A 101 5.18 -24.70 17.87
N PHE A 102 5.32 -24.07 16.71
CA PHE A 102 4.90 -22.71 16.49
C PHE A 102 4.17 -22.58 15.17
N GLU A 103 3.35 -21.54 15.08
CA GLU A 103 2.59 -21.16 13.92
C GLU A 103 2.94 -19.72 13.55
N CYS A 104 3.03 -19.46 12.25
CA CYS A 104 3.24 -18.11 11.73
C CYS A 104 1.99 -17.62 10.98
N ASN A 105 1.58 -16.40 11.31
CA ASN A 105 0.49 -15.69 10.68
C ASN A 105 0.98 -14.38 10.05
N ILE A 106 0.41 -14.05 8.90
CA ILE A 106 0.62 -12.76 8.24
C ILE A 106 -0.37 -11.78 8.83
N VAL A 107 0.12 -10.65 9.34
CA VAL A 107 -0.71 -9.55 9.82
C VAL A 107 -0.53 -8.37 8.86
N THR A 108 -1.57 -8.09 8.08
CA THR A 108 -1.56 -6.95 7.18
C THR A 108 -1.65 -5.66 7.97
N GLN A 109 -0.65 -4.78 7.80
CA GLN A 109 -0.75 -3.45 8.36
C GLN A 109 -1.80 -2.69 7.56
N SER A 110 -2.88 -2.27 8.22
CA SER A 110 -3.77 -1.28 7.64
C SER A 110 -2.94 -0.03 7.38
N LYS A 111 -2.58 0.22 6.12
CA LYS A 111 -2.24 1.58 5.69
C LYS A 111 -3.46 2.39 6.05
N SER A 112 -3.40 3.11 7.17
CA SER A 112 -4.31 4.21 7.45
C SER A 112 -4.39 4.97 6.14
N ALA A 113 -5.58 5.05 5.54
CA ALA A 113 -5.78 5.83 4.34
C ALA A 113 -5.21 7.21 4.65
N SER A 114 -4.00 7.48 4.15
CA SER A 114 -3.39 8.78 4.27
C SER A 114 -4.39 9.66 3.54
N SER A 115 -5.11 10.50 4.29
CA SER A 115 -5.88 11.60 3.73
C SER A 115 -4.89 12.46 2.96
N ASP A 116 -4.70 12.08 1.71
CA ASP A 116 -3.75 12.66 0.79
C ASP A 116 -4.37 14.00 0.37
N SER A 117 -4.07 15.03 1.15
CA SER A 117 -4.49 16.43 0.95
C SER A 117 -4.00 17.00 -0.40
N THR A 118 -3.17 16.24 -1.11
CA THR A 118 -2.67 16.48 -2.46
C THR A 118 -3.79 16.48 -3.52
N ILE A 119 -4.87 15.70 -3.34
CA ILE A 119 -5.99 15.63 -4.31
C ILE A 119 -6.88 16.88 -4.20
N SER A 120 -7.12 17.37 -2.98
CA SER A 120 -7.92 18.58 -2.73
C SER A 120 -7.27 19.83 -3.31
N THR A 121 -5.95 19.97 -3.16
CA THR A 121 -5.20 21.11 -3.72
C THR A 121 -5.18 21.11 -5.25
N ARG A 122 -5.06 19.94 -5.90
CA ARG A 122 -5.08 19.85 -7.37
C ARG A 122 -6.44 20.21 -7.97
N LEU A 123 -7.54 19.83 -7.33
CA LEU A 123 -8.88 20.13 -7.82
C LEU A 123 -9.21 21.63 -7.71
N LEU A 124 -8.83 22.27 -6.60
CA LEU A 124 -9.05 23.70 -6.39
C LEU A 124 -8.29 24.57 -7.41
N VAL A 125 -7.06 24.17 -7.77
CA VAL A 125 -6.26 24.87 -8.79
C VAL A 125 -6.90 24.76 -10.18
N ILE A 126 -7.39 23.58 -10.56
CA ILE A 126 -8.04 23.37 -11.87
C ILE A 126 -9.33 24.20 -12.00
N ILE A 127 -10.15 24.23 -10.94
CA ILE A 127 -11.36 25.04 -10.91
C ILE A 127 -11.01 26.54 -11.01
N GLY A 128 -9.99 26.99 -10.28
CA GLY A 128 -9.51 28.37 -10.33
C GLY A 128 -9.06 28.79 -11.74
N ILE A 129 -8.28 27.97 -12.44
CA ILE A 129 -7.82 28.25 -13.81
C ILE A 129 -9.01 28.34 -14.77
N GLY A 130 -9.97 27.43 -14.67
CA GLY A 130 -11.16 27.43 -15.54
C GLY A 130 -12.01 28.69 -15.40
N VAL A 131 -12.24 29.16 -14.16
CA VAL A 131 -13.00 30.39 -13.90
C VAL A 131 -12.28 31.62 -14.47
N VAL A 132 -10.97 31.74 -14.24
CA VAL A 132 -10.17 32.87 -14.75
C VAL A 132 -10.16 32.89 -16.27
N ALA A 133 -9.95 31.75 -16.92
CA ALA A 133 -9.99 31.64 -18.38
C ALA A 133 -11.37 32.01 -18.95
N GLY A 134 -12.47 31.58 -18.30
CA GLY A 134 -13.83 31.93 -18.68
C GLY A 134 -14.11 33.42 -18.58
N LEU A 135 -13.69 34.07 -17.49
CA LEU A 135 -13.84 35.52 -17.32
C LEU A 135 -13.05 36.32 -18.36
N ILE A 136 -11.82 35.89 -18.68
CA ILE A 136 -11.01 36.51 -19.74
C ILE A 136 -11.71 36.38 -21.09
N PHE A 137 -12.23 35.19 -21.41
CA PHE A 137 -12.94 34.97 -22.67
C PHE A 137 -14.19 35.85 -22.79
N LEU A 138 -14.99 35.95 -21.72
CA LEU A 138 -16.17 36.82 -21.68
C LEU A 138 -15.80 38.30 -21.82
N LEU A 139 -14.72 38.76 -21.18
CA LEU A 139 -14.23 40.14 -21.31
C LEU A 139 -13.73 40.43 -22.73
N VAL A 140 -13.03 39.49 -23.37
CA VAL A 140 -12.58 39.62 -24.75
C VAL A 140 -13.77 39.64 -25.71
N CYS A 141 -14.74 38.74 -25.54
CA CYS A 141 -15.98 38.73 -26.32
C CYS A 141 -16.74 40.04 -26.15
N TRP A 142 -16.93 40.50 -24.91
CA TRP A 142 -17.55 41.78 -24.61
C TRP A 142 -16.81 42.93 -25.30
N TYR A 143 -15.49 42.98 -25.16
CA TYR A 143 -14.66 44.01 -25.79
C TYR A 143 -14.76 43.99 -27.32
N CYS A 144 -14.73 42.80 -27.93
CA CYS A 144 -14.92 42.62 -29.37
C CYS A 144 -16.32 43.04 -29.83
N CYS A 145 -17.37 42.69 -29.08
CA CYS A 145 -18.75 43.11 -29.37
C CYS A 145 -18.92 44.62 -29.23
N CYS A 146 -18.39 45.25 -28.18
CA CYS A 146 -18.46 46.69 -27.99
C CYS A 146 -17.65 47.48 -29.03
N ARG A 147 -16.58 46.89 -29.58
CA ARG A 147 -15.78 47.50 -30.66
C ARG A 147 -16.21 47.10 -32.07
N ALA A 148 -17.17 46.18 -32.21
CA ALA A 148 -17.74 45.87 -33.51
C ALA A 148 -18.39 47.14 -34.06
N LYS A 149 -17.73 47.76 -35.06
CA LYS A 149 -18.28 48.93 -35.74
C LYS A 149 -19.59 48.52 -36.41
N PRO A 150 -20.66 49.32 -36.31
CA PRO A 150 -21.92 48.99 -36.95
C PRO A 150 -21.72 48.84 -38.46
N VAL A 151 -22.20 47.72 -39.02
CA VAL A 151 -22.24 47.49 -40.46
C VAL A 151 -23.14 48.56 -41.07
N GLN A 152 -22.58 49.41 -41.93
CA GLN A 152 -23.33 50.44 -42.66
C GLN A 152 -24.37 49.76 -43.58
N PRO A 153 -25.63 50.22 -43.63
CA PRO A 153 -26.65 49.60 -44.46
C PRO A 153 -26.35 49.83 -45.95
N ILE A 154 -26.45 48.76 -46.75
CA ILE A 154 -26.36 48.80 -48.21
C ILE A 154 -27.50 49.68 -48.75
N GLN A 155 -27.18 50.78 -49.43
CA GLN A 155 -28.17 51.63 -50.11
C GLN A 155 -28.57 50.95 -51.43
N VAL A 156 -29.81 50.47 -51.52
CA VAL A 156 -30.38 49.96 -52.78
C VAL A 156 -30.83 51.16 -53.61
N VAL A 157 -30.08 51.50 -54.65
CA VAL A 157 -30.47 52.54 -55.62
C VAL A 157 -31.57 51.98 -56.52
N ALA A 158 -32.77 52.55 -56.45
CA ALA A 158 -33.86 52.21 -57.36
C ALA A 158 -33.56 52.74 -58.78
N GLN A 159 -33.44 51.85 -59.76
CA GLN A 159 -33.40 52.22 -61.17
C GLN A 159 -34.83 52.47 -61.70
N PRO A 160 -35.07 53.52 -62.50
CA PRO A 160 -36.38 53.77 -63.10
C PRO A 160 -36.72 52.70 -64.16
N PRO A 161 -38.02 52.37 -64.33
CA PRO A 161 -38.46 51.34 -65.27
C PRO A 161 -38.14 51.73 -66.73
N PRO A 162 -37.79 50.76 -67.60
CA PRO A 162 -37.55 51.02 -69.01
C PRO A 162 -38.84 51.50 -69.69
N GLN A 163 -38.79 52.66 -70.34
CA GLN A 163 -39.87 53.15 -71.19
C GLN A 163 -39.94 52.31 -72.47
N ASN A 164 -41.01 51.53 -72.62
CA ASN A 164 -41.36 50.91 -73.89
C ASN A 164 -41.76 51.99 -74.90
N ARG A 165 -40.84 52.30 -75.82
CA ARG A 165 -41.10 53.15 -76.99
C ARG A 165 -41.94 52.37 -78.00
N VAL A 166 -43.24 52.64 -78.03
CA VAL A 166 -44.15 52.22 -79.10
C VAL A 166 -43.78 53.02 -80.35
N VAL A 167 -43.33 52.33 -81.41
CA VAL A 167 -43.15 52.90 -82.74
C VAL A 167 -44.44 52.63 -83.52
N ASN A 168 -45.11 53.69 -83.98
CA ASN A 168 -46.31 53.61 -84.80
C ASN A 168 -46.02 54.00 -86.26
N ILE A 169 -46.86 53.43 -87.15
CA ILE A 169 -47.21 53.83 -88.54
C ILE A 169 -46.12 53.42 -89.57
N VAL A 170 -46.43 52.75 -90.70
CA VAL A 170 -47.26 53.22 -91.83
C VAL A 170 -47.88 52.09 -92.68
N ASN A 171 -49.15 52.31 -93.06
CA ASN A 171 -50.01 51.74 -94.11
C ASN A 171 -50.03 50.23 -94.39
#